data_AF-A0A7X1ZMY7-F1
#
_entry.id   AF-A0A7X1ZMY7-F1
#
_cell.length_a   1.000
_cell.length_b   1.000
_cell.length_c   1.000
_cell.angle_alpha   90.00
_cell.angle_beta   90.00
_cell.angle_gamma   90.00
#
_symmetry.space_group_name_H-M   'P 1'
#
loop_
_entity.id
_entity.type
_entity.pdbx_description
1 polymer ?
#
loop_
_entity_poly.entity_id
_entity_poly.type
_entity_poly.pdbx_seq_one_letter_code
_entity_poly.pdbx_strand_id
1 'polypeptide(L)'
;MEREEALEIVQKYLKNKNLVKHSLAVEACMKALASRLNQDVEKWGLAGILHDLDYEITEKSPELHTTETVKILEELGIDADIIH
;
A
#
# COMPACT_ATOMS: atom_id res chain seq x y z
N MET A 1 -4.88 -1.88 -11.79
CA MET A 1 -3.49 -1.50 -11.50
C MET A 1 -2.67 -2.75 -11.49
N GLU A 2 -1.53 -2.75 -12.18
CA GLU A 2 -0.56 -3.84 -12.12
C GLU A 2 0.38 -3.65 -10.92
N ARG A 3 0.94 -4.75 -10.39
CA ARG A 3 1.88 -4.71 -9.25
C ARG A 3 3.07 -3.78 -9.50
N GLU A 4 3.55 -3.72 -10.73
CA GLU A 4 4.70 -2.89 -11.11
C GLU A 4 4.41 -1.40 -10.92
N GLU A 5 3.22 -0.94 -11.33
CA GLU A 5 2.75 0.43 -11.12
C GLU A 5 2.66 0.75 -9.62
N ALA A 6 2.15 -0.19 -8.82
CA ALA A 6 2.08 -0.04 -7.36
C ALA A 6 3.47 0.13 -6.72
N LEU A 7 4.46 -0.62 -7.21
CA LEU A 7 5.84 -0.51 -6.75
C LEU A 7 6.48 0.84 -7.13
N GLU A 8 6.20 1.35 -8.33
CA GLU A 8 6.66 2.68 -8.75
C GLU A 8 6.08 3.78 -7.86
N ILE A 9 4.79 3.68 -7.49
CA ILE A 9 4.14 4.59 -6.55
C ILE A 9 4.84 4.52 -5.19
N VAL A 10 5.06 3.33 -4.63
CA VAL A 10 5.79 3.19 -3.35
C VAL A 10 7.17 3.84 -3.40
N GLN A 11 7.94 3.64 -4.47
CA GLN A 11 9.26 4.27 -4.61
C GLN A 11 9.19 5.80 -4.83
N LYS A 12 8.07 6.29 -5.36
CA LYS A 12 7.81 7.71 -5.52
C LYS A 12 7.53 8.38 -4.17
N TYR A 13 6.73 7.78 -3.30
CA TYR A 13 6.29 8.37 -2.03
C TYR A 13 7.21 8.03 -0.84
N LEU A 14 7.84 6.86 -0.83
CA LEU A 14 8.75 6.43 0.24
C LEU A 14 10.21 6.50 -0.23
N LYS A 15 10.99 7.41 0.35
CA LYS A 15 12.44 7.56 0.07
C LYS A 15 13.30 6.70 0.98
N ASN A 16 12.80 6.34 2.14
CA ASN A 16 13.44 5.42 3.07
C ASN A 16 13.32 3.98 2.56
N LYS A 17 14.46 3.39 2.23
CA LYS A 17 14.55 2.01 1.75
C LYS A 17 13.98 0.98 2.74
N ASN A 18 13.96 1.27 4.03
CA ASN A 18 13.37 0.37 5.02
C ASN A 18 11.84 0.38 4.96
N LEU A 19 11.22 1.53 4.66
CA LEU A 19 9.77 1.63 4.48
C LEU A 19 9.33 0.93 3.18
N VAL A 20 10.11 1.07 2.10
CA VAL A 20 9.87 0.28 0.87
C VAL A 20 9.95 -1.23 1.14
N LYS A 21 10.94 -1.68 1.93
CA LYS A 21 11.05 -3.09 2.33
C LYS A 21 9.89 -3.54 3.21
N HIS A 22 9.40 -2.67 4.09
CA HIS A 22 8.20 -2.93 4.91
C HIS A 22 6.98 -3.17 4.02
N SER A 23 6.67 -2.27 3.08
CA SER A 23 5.57 -2.44 2.12
C SER A 23 5.67 -3.76 1.35
N LEU A 24 6.88 -4.14 0.90
CA LEU A 24 7.11 -5.43 0.21
C LEU A 24 6.91 -6.64 1.12
N ALA A 25 7.29 -6.55 2.40
CA ALA A 25 7.04 -7.61 3.37
C ALA A 25 5.54 -7.78 3.64
N VAL A 26 4.81 -6.67 3.79
CA VAL A 26 3.36 -6.67 3.97
C VAL A 26 2.64 -7.23 2.74
N GLU A 27 3.06 -6.88 1.52
CA GLU A 27 2.58 -7.49 0.27
C GLU A 27 2.66 -9.02 0.34
N ALA A 28 3.82 -9.56 0.71
CA ALA A 28 4.04 -11.00 0.78
C ALA A 28 3.15 -11.67 1.85
N CYS A 29 3.00 -11.03 3.02
CA CYS A 29 2.10 -11.51 4.07
C CYS A 29 0.64 -11.52 3.61
N MET A 30 0.19 -10.45 2.94
CA MET A 30 -1.18 -10.33 2.43
C MET A 30 -1.48 -11.36 1.36
N LYS A 31 -0.56 -11.60 0.42
CA LYS A 31 -0.69 -12.65 -0.61
C LYS A 31 -0.78 -14.05 -0.01
N ALA A 32 0.05 -14.34 0.98
CA ALA A 32 0.02 -15.62 1.70
C ALA A 32 -1.30 -15.81 2.48
N LEU A 33 -1.82 -14.75 3.10
CA LEU A 33 -3.07 -14.80 3.84
C LEU A 33 -4.28 -14.96 2.90
N ALA A 34 -4.32 -14.21 1.80
CA ALA A 34 -5.37 -14.33 0.79
C ALA A 34 -5.45 -15.75 0.22
N SER A 35 -4.29 -16.35 -0.08
CA SER A 35 -4.21 -17.74 -0.55
C SER A 35 -4.80 -18.74 0.45
N ARG A 36 -4.54 -18.53 1.75
CA ARG A 36 -5.06 -19.40 2.83
C ARG A 36 -6.56 -19.22 3.09
N LEU A 37 -7.09 -18.04 2.80
CA LEU A 37 -8.49 -17.68 3.02
C LEU A 37 -9.35 -17.81 1.74
N ASN A 38 -8.78 -18.37 0.66
CA ASN A 38 -9.43 -18.47 -0.66
C ASN A 38 -9.95 -17.12 -1.17
N GLN A 39 -9.17 -16.05 -0.98
CA GLN A 39 -9.45 -14.69 -1.44
C GLN A 39 -8.61 -14.34 -2.68
N ASP A 40 -8.87 -13.16 -3.25
CA ASP A 40 -8.10 -12.61 -4.36
C ASP A 40 -6.69 -12.19 -3.90
N VAL A 41 -5.69 -12.96 -4.35
CA VAL A 41 -4.28 -12.79 -3.98
C VAL A 41 -3.71 -11.48 -4.50
N GLU A 42 -4.05 -11.07 -5.73
CA GLU A 42 -3.48 -9.86 -6.31
C GLU A 42 -4.10 -8.62 -5.68
N LYS A 43 -5.42 -8.64 -5.44
CA LYS A 43 -6.12 -7.55 -4.74
C LYS A 43 -5.53 -7.33 -3.33
N TRP A 44 -5.32 -8.40 -2.58
CA TRP A 44 -4.72 -8.32 -1.24
C TRP A 44 -3.26 -7.89 -1.27
N GLY A 45 -2.51 -8.33 -2.29
CA GLY A 45 -1.14 -7.86 -2.53
C GLY A 45 -1.08 -6.36 -2.76
N LEU A 46 -1.95 -5.83 -3.62
CA LEU A 46 -2.05 -4.39 -3.89
C LEU A 46 -2.40 -3.59 -2.64
N ALA A 47 -3.37 -4.05 -1.84
CA ALA A 47 -3.67 -3.42 -0.55
C ALA A 47 -2.45 -3.41 0.38
N GLY A 48 -1.72 -4.53 0.46
CA GLY A 48 -0.54 -4.65 1.31
C GLY A 48 0.64 -3.75 0.90
N ILE A 49 0.93 -3.64 -0.40
CA ILE A 49 2.07 -2.81 -0.86
C ILE A 49 1.77 -1.30 -0.74
N LEU A 50 0.49 -0.90 -0.87
CA LEU A 50 0.07 0.51 -0.89
C LEU A 50 -0.41 1.06 0.47
N HIS A 51 -0.49 0.25 1.53
CA HIS A 51 -1.16 0.65 2.79
C HIS A 51 -0.56 1.87 3.52
N ASP A 52 0.75 2.12 3.38
CA ASP A 52 1.51 3.09 4.19
C ASP A 52 2.22 4.18 3.34
N LEU A 53 1.64 4.58 2.20
CA LEU A 53 2.27 5.55 1.29
C LEU A 53 2.53 6.93 1.92
N ASP A 54 1.74 7.31 2.91
CA ASP A 54 1.82 8.61 3.58
C ASP A 54 2.80 8.66 4.75
N TYR A 55 3.42 7.53 5.13
CA TYR A 55 4.19 7.43 6.37
C TYR A 55 5.30 8.49 6.52
N GLU A 56 6.00 8.83 5.42
CA GLU A 56 7.02 9.90 5.45
C GLU A 56 6.43 11.32 5.49
N ILE A 57 5.21 11.49 4.97
CA ILE A 57 4.50 12.78 4.95
C ILE A 57 3.88 13.05 6.33
N THR A 58 3.36 12.02 6.97
CA THR A 58 2.67 12.08 8.26
C THR A 58 3.58 11.83 9.45
N GLU A 59 4.91 11.73 9.25
CA GLU A 59 5.90 11.39 10.28
C GLU A 59 5.72 12.17 11.61
N LYS A 60 5.38 13.46 11.52
CA LYS A 60 5.15 14.35 12.68
C LYS A 60 3.69 14.51 13.10
N SER A 61 2.77 13.92 12.33
CA SER A 61 1.33 13.96 12.54
C SER A 61 0.73 12.56 12.34
N PRO A 62 0.99 11.61 13.28
CA PRO A 62 0.45 10.24 13.19
C PRO A 62 -1.07 10.20 13.10
N GLU A 63 -1.75 11.23 13.60
CA GLU A 63 -3.21 11.39 13.49
C GLU A 63 -3.71 11.53 12.04
N LEU A 64 -2.83 11.89 11.10
CA LEU A 64 -3.14 11.99 9.67
C LEU A 64 -2.76 10.71 8.90
N HIS A 65 -1.99 9.81 9.52
CA HIS A 65 -1.58 8.57 8.91
C HIS A 65 -2.81 7.77 8.49
N THR A 66 -2.71 7.06 7.37
CA THR A 66 -3.79 6.36 6.63
C THR A 66 -4.77 7.30 5.92
N THR A 67 -5.08 8.48 6.46
CA THR A 67 -6.01 9.43 5.81
C THR A 67 -5.37 10.04 4.57
N GLU A 68 -4.08 10.36 4.63
CA GLU A 68 -3.36 10.88 3.45
C GLU A 68 -3.07 9.76 2.44
N THR A 69 -2.84 8.52 2.89
CA THR A 69 -2.73 7.37 1.98
C THR A 69 -4.02 7.18 1.19
N VAL A 70 -5.18 7.21 1.85
CA VAL A 70 -6.48 7.11 1.17
C VAL A 70 -6.63 8.19 0.10
N LYS A 71 -6.34 9.46 0.43
CA LYS A 71 -6.41 10.56 -0.55
C LYS A 71 -5.50 10.34 -1.75
N ILE A 72 -4.25 9.94 -1.52
CA ILE A 72 -3.29 9.64 -2.60
C ILE A 72 -3.82 8.54 -3.52
N LEU A 73 -4.39 7.47 -2.95
CA LEU A 73 -4.92 6.35 -3.71
C LEU A 73 -6.18 6.71 -4.49
N GLU A 74 -7.09 7.51 -3.91
CA GLU A 74 -8.26 8.04 -4.60
C GLU A 74 -7.87 8.93 -5.78
N GLU A 75 -6.88 9.82 -5.60
CA GLU A 75 -6.36 10.70 -6.68
C GLU A 75 -5.70 9.91 -7.82
N LEU A 76 -5.11 8.75 -7.51
CA LEU A 76 -4.52 7.84 -8.50
C LEU A 76 -5.57 6.95 -9.18
N GLY A 77 -6.84 7.05 -8.81
CA GLY A 77 -7.94 6.28 -9.40
C GLY A 77 -7.91 4.80 -9.04
N ILE A 78 -7.38 4.46 -7.87
CA ILE A 78 -7.38 3.09 -7.36
C ILE A 78 -8.79 2.65 -7.00
N ASP A 79 -9.07 1.37 -7.21
CA ASP A 79 -10.37 0.79 -6.87
C ASP A 79 -10.66 0.97 -5.38
N ALA A 80 -11.84 1.48 -5.05
CA ALA A 80 -12.31 1.70 -3.68
C ALA A 80 -12.23 0.41 -2.84
N ASP A 81 -12.40 -0.72 -3.49
CA ASP A 81 -12.31 -2.06 -2.93
C ASP A 81 -10.89 -2.45 -2.42
N ILE A 82 -9.85 -1.69 -2.81
CA ILE A 82 -8.46 -1.81 -2.33
C ILE A 82 -8.18 -0.75 -1.25
N ILE A 83 -8.90 0.36 -1.27
CA ILE A 83 -8.74 1.51 -0.37
C ILE A 83 -9.49 1.29 0.97
N HIS A 84 -10.63 0.60 0.94
CA HIS A 84 -11.56 0.44 2.07
C HIS A 84 -11.68 -0.98 2.61
#